data_AF-A0A1T8V5F3-F1
#
_entry.id   AF-A0A1T8V5F3-F1
#
_cell.length_a   1.000
_cell.length_b   1.000
_cell.length_c   1.000
_cell.angle_alpha   90.00
_cell.angle_beta   90.00
_cell.angle_gamma   90.00
#
_symmetry.space_group_name_H-M   'P 1'
#
loop_
_entity.id
_entity.type
_entity.pdbx_description
1 polymer ?
#
loop_
_entity_poly.entity_id
_entity_poly.type
_entity_poly.pdbx_seq_one_letter_code
_entity_poly.pdbx_strand_id
1 'polypeptide(L)'
;MTAPRKNIPADAPKPQDRKAKKSAAARKAEAEGFATIEQCGVTLRFPTKNLPMKAVLRYQGLNDDLTPIEPKQMIPTMGLRELLGAEQWSAFLAKNPTIEDFEQASDKIGEVLGN
;
A
#
# COMPACT_ATOMS: atom_id res chain seq x y z
N MET A 1 1.13 35.41 -37.66
CA MET A 1 2.56 35.53 -37.30
C MET A 1 2.84 34.58 -36.14
N THR A 2 3.54 33.49 -36.41
CA THR A 2 3.70 32.34 -35.48
C THR A 2 5.02 32.49 -34.73
N ALA A 3 4.97 32.63 -33.40
CA ALA A 3 6.17 32.75 -32.57
C ALA A 3 6.91 31.39 -32.47
N PRO A 4 8.25 31.37 -32.43
CA PRO A 4 9.04 30.14 -32.44
C PRO A 4 8.93 29.39 -31.11
N ARG A 5 8.66 28.07 -31.17
CA ARG A 5 8.67 27.18 -30.00
C ARG A 5 10.11 27.03 -29.52
N LYS A 6 10.39 27.50 -28.30
CA LYS A 6 11.66 27.29 -27.60
C LYS A 6 11.96 25.79 -27.49
N ASN A 7 13.05 25.38 -28.12
CA ASN A 7 13.61 24.03 -28.04
C ASN A 7 14.06 23.79 -26.59
N ILE A 8 13.39 22.91 -25.85
CA ILE A 8 13.85 22.49 -24.53
C ILE A 8 14.97 21.45 -24.76
N PRO A 9 16.19 21.66 -24.24
CA PRO A 9 17.29 20.70 -24.41
C PRO A 9 16.93 19.36 -23.76
N ALA A 10 17.31 18.26 -24.42
CA ALA A 10 16.99 16.89 -23.98
C ALA A 10 17.59 16.51 -22.61
N ASP A 11 18.54 17.31 -22.12
CA ASP A 11 19.22 17.16 -20.83
C ASP A 11 18.60 18.02 -19.71
N ALA A 12 17.46 18.69 -19.97
CA ALA A 12 16.75 19.39 -18.91
C ALA A 12 16.19 18.35 -17.90
N PRO A 13 16.45 18.50 -16.58
CA PRO A 13 15.85 17.62 -15.59
C PRO A 13 14.33 17.64 -15.77
N LYS A 14 13.76 16.47 -16.06
CA LYS A 14 12.32 16.32 -16.31
C LYS A 14 11.56 16.99 -15.17
N PRO A 15 10.53 17.82 -15.45
CA PRO A 15 9.76 18.44 -14.39
C PRO A 15 9.27 17.36 -13.43
N GLN A 16 9.54 17.58 -12.14
CA GLN A 16 9.21 16.71 -11.00
C GLN A 16 7.68 16.46 -10.88
N ASP A 17 6.90 17.12 -11.73
CA ASP A 17 5.44 17.07 -11.89
C ASP A 17 4.88 15.73 -12.39
N ARG A 18 5.75 14.80 -12.84
CA ARG A 18 5.37 13.43 -13.19
C ARG A 18 5.53 12.41 -12.05
N LYS A 19 5.75 12.85 -10.80
CA LYS A 19 5.49 11.94 -9.67
C LYS A 19 3.98 11.77 -9.56
N ALA A 20 3.51 10.52 -9.53
CA ALA A 20 2.10 10.22 -9.29
C ALA A 20 1.66 11.03 -8.06
N LYS A 21 0.65 11.89 -8.26
CA LYS A 21 0.12 12.69 -7.17
C LYS A 21 -0.43 11.71 -6.15
N LYS A 22 0.19 11.63 -4.97
CA LYS A 22 -0.30 10.83 -3.84
C LYS A 22 -1.82 11.01 -3.72
N SER A 23 -2.56 9.91 -3.66
CA SER A 23 -4.02 9.89 -3.50
C SER A 23 -4.42 10.74 -2.28
N ALA A 24 -5.58 11.40 -2.32
CA ALA A 24 -6.03 12.25 -1.20
C ALA A 24 -6.12 11.46 0.13
N ALA A 25 -6.45 10.17 0.05
CA ALA A 25 -6.40 9.24 1.17
C ALA A 25 -4.97 9.05 1.71
N ALA A 26 -3.97 8.86 0.84
CA ALA A 26 -2.57 8.75 1.24
C ALA A 26 -2.06 10.03 1.93
N ARG A 27 -2.44 11.21 1.42
CA ARG A 27 -2.05 12.49 2.05
C ARG A 27 -2.66 12.71 3.42
N LYS A 28 -3.93 12.36 3.61
CA LYS A 28 -4.57 12.40 4.93
C LYS A 28 -3.92 11.41 5.88
N ALA A 29 -3.64 10.21 5.39
CA ALA A 29 -2.98 9.19 6.17
C ALA A 29 -1.56 9.56 6.61
N GLU A 30 -0.81 10.30 5.79
CA GLU A 30 0.49 10.84 6.20
C GLU A 30 0.38 11.90 7.30
N ALA A 31 -0.67 12.71 7.30
CA ALA A 31 -0.90 13.72 8.33
C ALA A 31 -1.31 13.10 9.67
N GLU A 32 -2.13 12.04 9.63
CA GLU A 32 -2.66 11.36 10.84
C GLU A 32 -1.80 10.17 11.30
N GLY A 33 -0.88 9.69 10.46
CA GLY A 33 -0.03 8.52 10.74
C GLY A 33 -0.73 7.17 10.55
N PHE A 34 -2.02 7.18 10.17
CA PHE A 34 -2.83 6.00 9.89
C PHE A 34 -3.68 6.22 8.64
N ALA A 35 -3.83 5.18 7.84
CA ALA A 35 -4.78 5.14 6.73
C ALA A 35 -5.98 4.28 7.11
N THR A 36 -7.14 4.65 6.58
CA THR A 36 -8.35 3.84 6.64
C THR A 36 -8.78 3.49 5.22
N ILE A 37 -9.02 2.22 4.96
CA ILE A 37 -9.67 1.72 3.75
C ILE A 37 -10.98 1.05 4.13
N GLU A 38 -11.95 1.07 3.22
CA GLU A 38 -13.16 0.28 3.34
C GLU A 38 -13.09 -0.90 2.38
N GLN A 39 -13.27 -2.12 2.90
CA GLN A 39 -13.37 -3.34 2.10
C GLN A 39 -14.34 -4.33 2.74
N CYS A 40 -15.19 -4.96 1.93
CA CYS A 40 -16.16 -5.97 2.39
C CYS A 40 -17.07 -5.47 3.54
N GLY A 41 -17.40 -4.17 3.54
CA GLY A 41 -18.19 -3.53 4.60
C GLY A 41 -17.48 -3.41 5.96
N VAL A 42 -16.15 -3.53 5.98
CA VAL A 42 -15.31 -3.29 7.16
C VAL A 42 -14.38 -2.11 6.87
N THR A 43 -14.34 -1.16 7.80
CA THR A 43 -13.33 -0.11 7.81
C THR A 43 -12.05 -0.65 8.44
N LEU A 44 -11.02 -0.83 7.64
CA LEU A 44 -9.70 -1.31 8.05
C LEU A 44 -8.77 -0.11 8.22
N ARG A 45 -8.22 0.06 9.41
CA ARG A 45 -7.26 1.09 9.78
C ARG A 45 -5.86 0.50 9.92
N PHE A 46 -4.87 1.04 9.24
CA PHE A 46 -3.48 0.59 9.35
C PHE A 46 -2.52 1.77 9.51
N PRO A 47 -1.38 1.59 10.20
CA PRO A 47 -0.38 2.64 10.32
C PRO A 47 0.28 2.91 8.96
N THR A 48 0.52 4.18 8.65
CA THR A 48 1.32 4.61 7.48
C THR A 48 2.71 5.10 7.87
N LYS A 49 2.88 5.50 9.13
CA LYS A 49 4.16 5.83 9.74
C LYS A 49 4.42 4.83 10.87
N ASN A 50 5.63 4.29 10.95
CA ASN A 50 6.00 3.18 11.85
C ASN A 50 5.29 1.86 11.53
N LEU A 51 5.45 1.39 10.29
CA LEU A 51 4.99 0.05 9.92
C LEU A 51 5.68 -1.02 10.78
N PRO A 52 4.94 -2.02 11.28
CA PRO A 52 5.56 -3.13 12.00
C PRO A 52 6.53 -3.86 11.06
N MET A 53 7.79 -4.01 11.51
CA MET A 53 8.85 -4.64 10.72
C MET A 53 8.44 -6.03 10.22
N LYS A 54 7.71 -6.80 11.03
CA LYS A 54 7.17 -8.10 10.62
C LYS A 54 6.30 -7.99 9.36
N ALA A 55 5.36 -7.04 9.30
CA ALA A 55 4.53 -6.86 8.11
C ALA A 55 5.40 -6.54 6.88
N VAL A 56 6.41 -5.67 7.02
CA VAL A 56 7.34 -5.34 5.93
C VAL A 56 8.10 -6.57 5.45
N LEU A 57 8.66 -7.37 6.37
CA LEU A 57 9.35 -8.61 6.05
C LEU A 57 8.42 -9.59 5.32
N ARG A 58 7.18 -9.76 5.82
CA ARG A 58 6.18 -10.62 5.16
C ARG A 58 5.84 -10.13 3.76
N TYR A 59 5.66 -8.83 3.52
CA TYR A 59 5.42 -8.29 2.18
C TYR A 59 6.63 -8.44 1.24
N GLN A 60 7.85 -8.45 1.78
CA GLN A 60 9.06 -8.79 1.01
C GLN A 60 9.21 -10.29 0.76
N GLY A 61 8.31 -11.12 1.28
CA GLY A 61 8.38 -12.57 1.18
C GLY A 61 9.41 -13.20 2.10
N LEU A 62 9.67 -12.59 3.26
CA LEU A 62 10.65 -13.03 4.24
C LEU A 62 10.00 -13.41 5.58
N ASN A 63 10.46 -14.50 6.20
CA ASN A 63 10.13 -14.88 7.56
C ASN A 63 10.82 -13.97 8.60
N ASP A 64 10.47 -14.16 9.87
CA ASP A 64 11.09 -13.46 11.00
C ASP A 64 12.61 -13.73 11.08
N ASP A 65 13.07 -14.88 10.58
CA ASP A 65 14.47 -15.28 10.47
C ASP A 65 15.13 -14.89 9.13
N LEU A 66 14.47 -14.06 8.31
CA LEU A 66 14.92 -13.58 7.00
C LEU A 66 15.04 -14.67 5.91
N THR A 67 14.50 -15.86 6.13
CA THR A 67 14.35 -16.86 5.05
C THR A 67 13.17 -16.56 4.14
N PRO A 68 13.18 -17.00 2.88
CA PRO A 68 12.04 -16.85 1.98
C PRO A 68 10.78 -17.56 2.52
N ILE A 69 9.62 -16.90 2.40
CA ILE A 69 8.32 -17.51 2.65
C ILE A 69 7.92 -18.32 1.43
N GLU A 70 7.75 -19.62 1.66
CA GLU A 70 7.07 -20.51 0.74
C GLU A 70 5.79 -21.06 1.41
N PRO A 71 4.64 -21.07 0.71
CA PRO A 71 4.49 -20.72 -0.70
C PRO A 71 4.18 -19.21 -0.92
N LYS A 72 4.67 -18.64 -2.03
CA LYS A 72 4.64 -17.18 -2.30
C LYS A 72 3.23 -16.57 -2.29
N GLN A 73 2.20 -17.34 -2.59
CA GLN A 73 0.80 -16.90 -2.55
C GLN A 73 0.32 -16.51 -1.14
N MET A 74 1.00 -16.95 -0.08
CA MET A 74 0.65 -16.57 1.30
C MET A 74 1.30 -15.25 1.76
N ILE A 75 2.28 -14.73 1.02
CA ILE A 75 2.99 -13.48 1.30
C ILE A 75 2.04 -12.30 1.55
N PRO A 76 1.11 -11.97 0.62
CA PRO A 76 0.21 -10.83 0.83
C PRO A 76 -0.70 -11.06 2.03
N THR A 77 -1.15 -12.30 2.28
CA THR A 77 -2.06 -12.63 3.39
C THR A 77 -1.39 -12.47 4.74
N MET A 78 -0.15 -12.95 4.87
CA MET A 78 0.62 -12.78 6.10
C MET A 78 1.00 -11.31 6.31
N GLY A 79 1.41 -10.59 5.26
CA GLY A 79 1.69 -9.16 5.33
C GLY A 79 0.47 -8.35 5.78
N LEU A 80 -0.68 -8.62 5.18
CA LEU A 80 -1.93 -7.92 5.50
C LEU A 80 -2.40 -8.20 6.93
N ARG A 81 -2.32 -9.46 7.37
CA ARG A 81 -2.66 -9.84 8.75
C ARG A 81 -1.79 -9.12 9.78
N GLU A 82 -0.48 -9.09 9.56
CA GLU A 82 0.46 -8.43 10.48
C GLU A 82 0.26 -6.90 10.48
N LEU A 83 -0.13 -6.32 9.35
CA LEU A 83 -0.38 -4.89 9.23
C LEU A 83 -1.69 -4.46 9.92
N LEU A 84 -2.77 -5.24 9.74
CA LEU A 84 -4.08 -4.95 10.32
C LEU A 84 -4.19 -5.32 11.80
N GLY A 85 -3.39 -6.30 12.24
CA GLY A 85 -3.50 -6.89 13.57
C GLY A 85 -4.67 -7.87 13.68
N ALA A 86 -4.69 -8.63 14.78
CA ALA A 86 -5.60 -9.77 14.98
C ALA A 86 -7.08 -9.36 14.98
N GLU A 87 -7.45 -8.24 15.61
CA GLU A 87 -8.84 -7.79 15.70
C GLU A 87 -9.43 -7.43 14.33
N GLN A 88 -8.72 -6.60 13.56
CA GLN A 88 -9.21 -6.15 12.26
C GLN A 88 -9.15 -7.27 11.21
N TRP A 89 -8.13 -8.13 11.29
CA TRP A 89 -8.07 -9.34 10.46
C TRP A 89 -9.26 -10.27 10.76
N SER A 90 -9.60 -10.46 12.03
CA SER A 90 -10.75 -11.28 12.40
C SER A 90 -12.07 -10.64 11.96
N ALA A 91 -12.22 -9.33 12.07
CA ALA A 91 -13.40 -8.61 11.59
C ALA A 91 -13.55 -8.70 10.06
N PHE A 92 -12.43 -8.63 9.32
CA PHE A 92 -12.39 -8.84 7.89
C PHE A 92 -12.85 -10.26 7.54
N LEU A 93 -12.25 -11.30 8.14
CA LEU A 93 -12.63 -12.69 7.89
C LEU A 93 -14.06 -13.04 8.31
N ALA A 94 -14.61 -12.38 9.34
CA ALA A 94 -15.99 -12.59 9.77
C ALA A 94 -17.03 -12.19 8.72
N LYS A 95 -16.66 -11.33 7.75
CA LYS A 95 -17.50 -10.98 6.60
C LYS A 95 -17.45 -12.00 5.47
N ASN A 96 -16.66 -13.06 5.63
CA ASN A 96 -16.42 -14.09 4.63
C ASN A 96 -15.95 -13.50 3.28
N PRO A 97 -14.86 -12.70 3.28
CA PRO A 97 -14.37 -12.01 2.11
C PRO A 97 -13.85 -13.02 1.09
N THR A 98 -14.04 -12.72 -0.19
CA THR A 98 -13.51 -13.56 -1.27
C THR A 98 -12.01 -13.33 -1.46
N ILE A 99 -11.36 -14.19 -2.27
CA ILE A 99 -9.96 -13.99 -2.66
C ILE A 99 -9.80 -12.63 -3.38
N GLU A 100 -10.78 -12.24 -4.20
CA GLU A 100 -10.78 -10.97 -4.91
C GLU A 100 -10.87 -9.78 -3.94
N ASP A 101 -11.71 -9.86 -2.90
CA ASP A 101 -11.78 -8.84 -1.84
C ASP A 101 -10.45 -8.68 -1.11
N PHE A 102 -9.78 -9.80 -0.86
CA PHE A 102 -8.48 -9.83 -0.22
C PHE A 102 -7.39 -9.18 -1.10
N GLU A 103 -7.40 -9.47 -2.41
CA GLU A 103 -6.48 -8.86 -3.38
C GLU A 103 -6.72 -7.35 -3.47
N GLN A 104 -7.97 -6.92 -3.55
CA GLN A 104 -8.33 -5.49 -3.56
C GLN A 104 -7.91 -4.78 -2.27
N ALA A 105 -8.08 -5.42 -1.09
CA ALA A 105 -7.60 -4.86 0.16
C ALA A 105 -6.07 -4.70 0.16
N SER A 106 -5.34 -5.74 -0.27
CA SER A 106 -3.88 -5.70 -0.36
C SER A 106 -3.37 -4.66 -1.36
N ASP A 107 -4.02 -4.52 -2.51
CA ASP A 107 -3.67 -3.54 -3.54
C ASP A 107 -3.88 -2.10 -3.05
N LYS A 108 -5.05 -1.81 -2.46
CA LYS A 108 -5.34 -0.49 -1.85
C LYS A 108 -4.32 -0.13 -0.76
N ILE A 109 -3.91 -1.10 0.04
CA ILE A 109 -2.88 -0.91 1.08
C ILE A 109 -1.52 -0.68 0.43
N GLY A 110 -1.16 -1.48 -0.58
CA GLY A 110 0.07 -1.32 -1.35
C GLY A 110 0.16 0.05 -2.00
N GLU A 111 -0.94 0.57 -2.56
CA GLU A 111 -1.00 1.91 -3.14
C GLU A 111 -0.74 2.99 -2.06
N VAL A 112 -1.34 2.85 -0.88
CA VAL A 112 -1.16 3.80 0.22
C VAL A 112 0.27 3.79 0.77
N LEU A 113 0.92 2.62 0.85
CA LEU A 113 2.28 2.47 1.38
C LEU A 113 3.37 2.74 0.33
N GLY A 114 3.08 2.52 -0.95
CA GLY A 114 4.01 2.70 -2.07
C GLY A 114 4.07 4.11 -2.66
N ASN A 115 3.25 5.06 -2.16
CA ASN A 115 3.18 6.45 -2.62
C ASN A 115 3.88 7.46 -1.69
#